data_AF-A0A0R3RYK6-F1
#
_entry.id   AF-A0A0R3RYK6-F1
#
_cell.length_a   1.000
_cell.length_b   1.000
_cell.length_c   1.000
_cell.angle_alpha   90.00
_cell.angle_beta   90.00
_cell.angle_gamma   90.00
#
_symmetry.space_group_name_H-M   'P 1'
#
loop_
_entity.id
_entity.type
_entity.pdbx_description
1 polymer ?
#
loop_
_entity_poly.entity_id
_entity_poly.type
_entity_poly.pdbx_seq_one_letter_code
_entity_poly.pdbx_strand_id
1 'polypeptide(L)'
;MSIQIATILFLPLIFPIIHCSPNYNIETFPDSLVEPDSCNLSSPGFACDPDQLLRRFNHTLSGAEYLSQHLRRIRYATNCPCLEMDKSYGQCPAINSHGYTISIAVMKSIGMNSGGMDAKSLNHTVRIFAEMLRRRQHRSQCADDALIVAVIDWKIVYTSVGEVIERVLTPNIITRISEEAEPLFASANYLYGLTFMVDRFGQILQHSMMQNSEVESWSVIWSRVLDSWLTIFLALFVLFTFVVLVTLLILRFCCSEKQSYTVGRQIND
;
A
#
# COMPACT_ATOMS: atom_id res chain seq x y z
N MET A 1 -32.68 47.19 -62.05
CA MET A 1 -31.77 47.35 -60.90
C MET A 1 -31.47 45.95 -60.35
N SER A 2 -30.36 45.35 -60.76
CA SER A 2 -29.93 44.04 -60.24
C SER A 2 -28.95 44.27 -59.08
N ILE A 3 -29.31 43.78 -57.90
CA ILE A 3 -28.48 43.84 -56.69
C ILE A 3 -27.61 42.58 -56.68
N GLN A 4 -26.31 42.74 -56.94
CA GLN A 4 -25.34 41.67 -56.74
C GLN A 4 -25.03 41.55 -55.24
N ILE A 5 -25.45 40.46 -54.62
CA ILE A 5 -25.10 40.11 -53.24
C ILE A 5 -23.76 39.38 -53.30
N ALA A 6 -22.69 40.04 -52.88
CA ALA A 6 -21.37 39.45 -52.73
C ALA A 6 -21.34 38.60 -51.45
N THR A 7 -21.45 37.28 -51.60
CA THR A 7 -21.19 36.30 -50.54
C THR A 7 -19.69 36.29 -50.20
N ILE A 8 -19.33 36.95 -49.10
CA ILE A 8 -17.98 36.91 -48.52
C ILE A 8 -17.82 35.55 -47.83
N LEU A 9 -17.02 34.68 -48.45
CA LEU A 9 -16.61 33.39 -47.89
C LEU A 9 -15.63 33.66 -46.73
N PHE A 10 -16.11 33.61 -45.48
CA PHE A 10 -15.24 33.60 -44.30
C PHE A 10 -14.53 32.24 -44.22
N LEU A 11 -13.28 32.16 -44.70
CA LEU A 11 -12.39 31.05 -44.37
C LEU A 11 -12.05 31.13 -42.87
N PRO A 12 -12.38 30.13 -42.04
CA PRO A 12 -11.90 30.11 -40.67
C PRO A 12 -10.38 29.90 -40.70
N LEU A 13 -9.63 30.92 -40.28
CA LEU A 13 -8.21 30.79 -39.94
C LEU A 13 -8.10 29.84 -38.74
N ILE A 14 -7.90 28.55 -39.04
CA ILE A 14 -7.51 27.55 -38.04
C ILE A 14 -6.05 27.88 -37.68
N PHE A 15 -5.85 28.72 -36.67
CA PHE A 15 -4.54 28.82 -36.02
C PHE A 15 -4.29 27.47 -35.33
N PRO A 16 -3.25 26.70 -35.73
CA PRO A 16 -2.85 25.57 -34.92
C PRO A 16 -2.41 26.15 -33.58
N ILE A 17 -3.20 25.92 -32.54
CA ILE A 17 -2.80 26.19 -31.17
C ILE A 17 -1.55 25.34 -30.96
N ILE A 18 -0.39 25.99 -30.98
CA ILE A 18 0.87 25.37 -30.60
C ILE A 18 0.70 25.08 -29.11
N HIS A 19 0.21 23.88 -28.78
CA HIS A 19 0.27 23.37 -27.43
C HIS A 19 1.76 23.15 -27.11
N CYS A 20 2.38 24.17 -26.54
CA CYS A 20 3.62 23.99 -25.80
C CYS A 20 3.32 22.95 -24.72
N SER A 21 3.87 21.74 -24.89
CA SER A 21 3.79 20.68 -23.88
C SER A 21 4.30 21.28 -22.56
N PRO A 22 3.46 21.36 -21.52
CA PRO A 22 3.89 21.96 -20.27
C PRO A 22 4.96 21.06 -19.65
N ASN A 23 6.04 21.68 -19.18
CA ASN A 23 6.93 20.99 -18.25
C ASN A 23 6.17 20.86 -16.92
N TYR A 24 5.82 19.64 -16.52
CA TYR A 24 5.03 19.43 -15.30
C TYR A 24 5.86 19.65 -14.05
N ASN A 25 5.29 20.36 -13.08
CA ASN A 25 5.79 20.36 -11.71
C ASN A 25 4.79 19.63 -10.82
N ILE A 26 5.09 19.56 -9.52
CA ILE A 26 4.26 18.83 -8.56
C ILE A 26 2.83 19.39 -8.51
N GLU A 27 2.66 20.70 -8.61
CA GLU A 27 1.36 21.36 -8.53
C GLU A 27 0.58 21.29 -9.84
N THR A 28 1.26 21.27 -10.98
CA THR A 28 0.62 21.30 -12.30
C THR A 28 0.30 19.92 -12.87
N PHE A 29 0.91 18.85 -12.34
CA PHE A 29 0.55 17.49 -12.77
C PHE A 29 -0.89 17.16 -12.33
N PRO A 30 -1.79 16.73 -13.23
CA PRO A 30 -3.20 16.51 -12.87
C PRO A 30 -3.38 15.30 -11.95
N ASP A 31 -4.42 15.34 -11.10
CA ASP A 31 -4.80 14.17 -10.29
C ASP A 31 -5.92 13.38 -10.97
N SER A 32 -5.60 12.16 -11.42
CA SER A 32 -6.54 11.27 -12.13
C SER A 32 -7.78 10.86 -11.34
N LEU A 33 -7.85 11.08 -10.02
CA LEU A 33 -9.06 10.85 -9.23
C LEU A 33 -9.99 12.07 -9.20
N VAL A 34 -9.46 13.27 -9.39
CA VAL A 34 -10.19 14.55 -9.34
C VAL A 34 -10.52 15.03 -10.75
N GLU A 35 -9.54 14.98 -11.65
CA GLU A 35 -9.59 15.49 -13.01
C GLU A 35 -9.24 14.38 -14.03
N PRO A 36 -10.11 13.36 -14.19
CA PRO A 36 -9.83 12.23 -15.08
C PRO A 36 -9.64 12.64 -16.54
N ASP A 37 -10.38 13.64 -17.02
CA ASP A 37 -10.30 14.11 -18.40
C ASP A 37 -8.91 14.67 -18.73
N SER A 38 -8.31 15.42 -17.79
CA SER A 38 -6.93 15.94 -17.88
C SER A 38 -5.88 14.83 -17.95
N CYS A 39 -6.23 13.60 -17.54
CA CYS A 39 -5.38 12.42 -17.54
C CYS A 39 -5.69 11.44 -18.67
N ASN A 40 -6.51 11.84 -19.66
CA ASN A 40 -6.98 10.99 -20.76
C ASN A 40 -7.73 9.73 -20.27
N LEU A 41 -8.59 9.93 -19.27
CA LEU A 41 -9.49 8.92 -18.71
C LEU A 41 -10.95 9.38 -18.85
N SER A 42 -11.85 8.43 -19.13
CA SER A 42 -13.31 8.66 -19.10
C SER A 42 -13.93 8.72 -17.69
N SER A 43 -13.19 8.32 -16.65
CA SER A 43 -13.65 8.29 -15.25
C SER A 43 -12.47 8.26 -14.28
N PRO A 44 -12.68 8.56 -12.98
CA PRO A 44 -11.63 8.54 -11.97
C PRO A 44 -10.79 7.25 -11.98
N GLY A 45 -9.47 7.39 -11.95
CA GLY A 45 -8.55 6.27 -12.14
C GLY A 45 -7.20 6.43 -11.47
N PHE A 46 -6.37 5.40 -11.59
CA PHE A 46 -5.06 5.34 -10.92
C PHE A 46 -3.86 5.55 -11.87
N ALA A 47 -4.11 5.69 -13.17
CA ALA A 47 -3.09 6.02 -14.17
C ALA A 47 -3.39 7.38 -14.79
N CYS A 48 -2.38 8.23 -14.94
CA CYS A 48 -2.52 9.54 -15.57
C CYS A 48 -1.50 9.70 -16.70
N ASP A 49 -1.99 10.04 -17.90
CA ASP A 49 -1.19 10.29 -19.10
C ASP A 49 -1.71 11.55 -19.83
N PRO A 50 -1.47 12.75 -19.27
CA PRO A 50 -1.98 14.00 -19.81
C PRO A 50 -1.45 14.33 -21.22
N ASP A 51 -0.26 13.81 -21.56
CA ASP A 51 0.41 14.03 -22.85
C ASP A 51 0.08 12.94 -23.90
N GLN A 52 -0.77 11.96 -23.56
CA GLN A 52 -1.17 10.86 -24.44
C GLN A 52 0.01 10.04 -25.00
N LEU A 53 1.02 9.80 -24.18
CA LEU A 53 2.26 9.10 -24.55
C LEU A 53 2.09 7.58 -24.57
N LEU A 54 1.06 7.07 -23.89
CA LEU A 54 0.70 5.67 -23.92
C LEU A 54 -0.12 5.36 -25.17
N ARG A 55 0.39 4.44 -25.99
CA ARG A 55 -0.36 3.92 -27.14
C ARG A 55 -1.72 3.39 -26.68
N ARG A 56 -2.74 3.54 -27.53
CA ARG A 56 -4.03 2.90 -27.28
C ARG A 56 -3.86 1.38 -27.21
N PHE A 57 -4.52 0.75 -26.24
CA PHE A 57 -4.50 -0.69 -26.11
C PHE A 57 -5.35 -1.36 -27.21
N ASN A 58 -6.52 -0.77 -27.50
CA ASN A 58 -7.40 -1.18 -28.59
C ASN A 58 -8.23 0.01 -29.11
N HIS A 59 -9.23 -0.24 -29.95
CA HIS A 59 -10.05 0.83 -30.53
C HIS A 59 -10.88 1.62 -29.50
N THR A 60 -11.15 1.04 -28.33
CA THR A 60 -12.05 1.61 -27.32
C THR A 60 -11.32 2.16 -26.09
N LEU A 61 -10.14 1.63 -25.77
CA LEU A 61 -9.47 1.84 -24.48
C LEU A 61 -8.12 2.55 -24.68
N SER A 62 -7.97 3.71 -24.03
CA SER A 62 -6.68 4.38 -23.95
C SER A 62 -5.67 3.54 -23.17
N GLY A 63 -4.37 3.79 -23.37
CA GLY A 63 -3.34 3.11 -22.58
C GLY A 63 -3.46 3.40 -21.08
N ALA A 64 -3.82 4.64 -20.72
CA ALA A 64 -4.08 5.03 -19.34
C ALA A 64 -5.30 4.32 -18.75
N GLU A 65 -6.41 4.19 -19.52
CA GLU A 65 -7.60 3.47 -19.06
C GLU A 65 -7.31 1.97 -18.84
N TYR A 66 -6.55 1.35 -19.75
CA TYR A 66 -6.11 -0.04 -19.60
C TYR A 66 -5.32 -0.25 -18.31
N LEU A 67 -4.31 0.58 -18.05
CA LEU A 67 -3.51 0.51 -16.82
C LEU A 67 -4.36 0.80 -15.59
N SER A 68 -5.23 1.81 -15.64
CA SER A 68 -6.12 2.18 -14.54
C SER A 68 -7.04 1.03 -14.13
N GLN A 69 -7.61 0.30 -15.11
CA GLN A 69 -8.39 -0.91 -14.83
C GLN A 69 -7.55 -2.00 -14.16
N HIS A 70 -6.30 -2.18 -14.58
CA HIS A 70 -5.41 -3.17 -14.01
C HIS A 70 -5.02 -2.83 -12.56
N LEU A 71 -4.62 -1.58 -12.30
CA LEU A 71 -4.29 -1.07 -10.96
C LEU A 71 -5.48 -1.21 -10.00
N ARG A 72 -6.69 -0.93 -10.49
CA ARG A 72 -7.93 -1.11 -9.72
C ARG A 72 -8.16 -2.58 -9.34
N ARG A 73 -7.85 -3.54 -10.22
CA ARG A 73 -7.96 -4.97 -9.89
C ARG A 73 -7.01 -5.36 -8.76
N ILE A 74 -5.76 -4.89 -8.78
CA ILE A 74 -4.80 -5.16 -7.70
C ILE A 74 -5.34 -4.63 -6.37
N ARG A 75 -5.84 -3.39 -6.35
CA ARG A 75 -6.40 -2.75 -5.16
C ARG A 75 -7.61 -3.49 -4.57
N TYR A 76 -8.45 -4.11 -5.40
CA TYR A 76 -9.60 -4.90 -4.93
C TYR A 76 -9.30 -6.37 -4.68
N ALA A 77 -8.24 -6.91 -5.29
CA ALA A 77 -7.80 -8.29 -5.07
C ALA A 77 -6.90 -8.44 -3.84
N THR A 78 -6.48 -7.33 -3.23
CA THR A 78 -5.66 -7.29 -2.03
C THR A 78 -6.47 -6.72 -0.86
N ASN A 79 -6.20 -7.21 0.36
CA ASN A 79 -6.78 -6.69 1.59
C ASN A 79 -6.02 -5.46 2.09
N CYS A 80 -6.61 -4.70 3.00
CA CYS A 80 -5.91 -3.58 3.60
C CYS A 80 -4.73 -4.09 4.47
N PRO A 81 -3.48 -3.63 4.23
CA PRO A 81 -2.29 -4.21 4.85
C PRO A 81 -1.89 -3.56 6.18
N CYS A 82 -2.59 -2.52 6.62
CA CYS A 82 -2.20 -1.72 7.78
C CYS A 82 -2.32 -2.55 9.06
N LEU A 83 -1.23 -2.61 9.83
CA LEU A 83 -1.20 -3.21 11.15
C LEU A 83 -1.45 -2.15 12.24
N GLU A 84 -1.68 -2.60 13.46
CA GLU A 84 -1.83 -1.72 14.64
C GLU A 84 -0.61 -0.79 14.84
N MET A 85 0.59 -1.27 14.51
CA MET A 85 1.82 -0.49 14.56
C MET A 85 1.92 0.61 13.48
N ASP A 86 1.06 0.57 12.46
CA ASP A 86 1.07 1.52 11.34
C ASP A 86 0.15 2.71 11.57
N LYS A 87 -0.50 2.81 12.74
CA LYS A 87 -1.44 3.88 13.11
C LYS A 87 -0.87 5.30 12.98
N SER A 88 0.45 5.46 13.06
CA SER A 88 1.12 6.74 12.82
C SER A 88 1.04 7.22 11.37
N TYR A 89 0.93 6.30 10.42
CA TYR A 89 0.78 6.60 8.99
C TYR A 89 -0.69 6.70 8.57
N GLY A 90 -1.59 6.06 9.33
CA GLY A 90 -3.02 6.04 9.11
C GLY A 90 -3.60 4.67 9.46
N GLN A 91 -4.82 4.37 9.02
CA GLN A 91 -5.48 3.11 9.38
C GLN A 91 -6.45 2.66 8.29
N CYS A 92 -6.69 1.35 8.22
CA CYS A 92 -7.78 0.79 7.42
C CYS A 92 -9.13 1.27 7.98
N PRO A 93 -9.97 1.98 7.21
CA PRO A 93 -11.30 2.32 7.66
C PRO A 93 -12.15 1.05 7.80
N ALA A 94 -13.01 0.99 8.82
CA ALA A 94 -13.88 -0.18 9.04
C ALA A 94 -14.87 -0.42 7.88
N ILE A 95 -15.19 0.64 7.13
CA ILE A 95 -16.09 0.63 5.98
C ILE A 95 -15.28 1.11 4.78
N ASN A 96 -15.36 0.39 3.67
CA ASN A 96 -14.66 0.70 2.40
C ASN A 96 -13.13 0.67 2.50
N SER A 97 -12.56 -0.19 3.35
CA SER A 97 -11.13 -0.48 3.26
C SER A 97 -10.80 -1.07 1.90
N HIS A 98 -9.64 -0.74 1.40
CA HIS A 98 -9.11 -1.28 0.16
C HIS A 98 -7.70 -1.82 0.38
N GLY A 99 -7.22 -2.63 -0.54
CA GLY A 99 -5.86 -3.11 -0.47
C GLY A 99 -4.83 -2.10 -0.94
N TYR A 100 -3.64 -2.63 -1.22
CA TYR A 100 -2.50 -1.86 -1.72
C TYR A 100 -2.88 -1.02 -2.93
N THR A 101 -2.34 0.20 -2.97
CA THR A 101 -2.68 1.16 -4.02
C THR A 101 -1.47 1.46 -4.87
N ILE A 102 -1.51 1.05 -6.14
CA ILE A 102 -0.49 1.44 -7.10
C ILE A 102 -1.09 2.49 -8.04
N SER A 103 -0.32 3.54 -8.30
CA SER A 103 -0.63 4.58 -9.27
C SER A 103 0.46 4.74 -10.30
N ILE A 104 0.09 5.33 -11.45
CA ILE A 104 0.99 5.63 -12.54
C ILE A 104 0.84 7.10 -12.94
N ALA A 105 1.96 7.78 -13.14
CA ALA A 105 2.04 9.10 -13.74
C ALA A 105 3.01 9.03 -14.93
N VAL A 106 2.51 9.34 -16.13
CA VAL A 106 3.30 9.37 -17.37
C VAL A 106 3.33 10.80 -17.87
N MET A 107 4.51 11.32 -18.16
CA MET A 107 4.65 12.68 -18.69
C MET A 107 5.85 12.77 -19.61
N LYS A 108 5.81 13.75 -20.50
CA LYS A 108 6.89 13.96 -21.46
C LYS A 108 8.14 14.48 -20.75
N SER A 109 7.96 15.53 -19.94
CA SER A 109 9.05 16.24 -19.26
C SER A 109 8.55 16.84 -17.94
N ILE A 110 9.46 17.04 -16.99
CA ILE A 110 9.19 17.75 -15.74
C ILE A 110 9.95 19.10 -15.70
N GLY A 111 9.37 20.08 -15.03
CA GLY A 111 9.93 21.42 -14.87
C GLY A 111 11.25 21.41 -14.11
N MET A 112 12.31 21.81 -14.79
CA MET A 112 13.63 22.04 -14.21
C MET A 112 14.19 23.39 -14.63
N ASN A 113 14.90 24.05 -13.71
CA ASN A 113 15.76 25.17 -14.06
C ASN A 113 16.92 24.65 -14.92
N SER A 114 17.00 25.16 -16.16
CA SER A 114 17.74 24.65 -17.31
C SER A 114 19.27 24.85 -17.23
N GLY A 115 19.92 24.27 -16.23
CA GLY A 115 21.38 24.09 -16.21
C GLY A 115 21.71 22.64 -16.51
N GLY A 116 22.51 22.38 -17.56
CA GLY A 116 22.86 21.03 -18.02
C GLY A 116 23.24 20.10 -16.87
N MET A 117 22.40 19.11 -16.61
CA MET A 117 22.56 18.15 -15.51
C MET A 117 23.21 16.86 -16.00
N ASP A 118 23.98 16.23 -15.12
CA ASP A 118 24.43 14.87 -15.30
C ASP A 118 23.30 13.86 -15.04
N ALA A 119 23.48 12.61 -15.48
CA ALA A 119 22.47 11.56 -15.32
C ALA A 119 22.12 11.28 -13.85
N LYS A 120 23.07 11.48 -12.93
CA LYS A 120 22.87 11.30 -11.49
C LYS A 120 21.89 12.33 -10.93
N SER A 121 22.02 13.59 -11.36
CA SER A 121 21.12 14.66 -10.98
C SER A 121 19.71 14.45 -11.54
N LEU A 122 19.56 13.95 -12.77
CA LEU A 122 18.25 13.60 -13.35
C LEU A 122 17.53 12.53 -12.51
N ASN A 123 18.20 11.41 -12.22
CA ASN A 123 17.62 10.35 -11.39
C ASN A 123 17.22 10.86 -9.99
N HIS A 124 18.07 11.70 -9.39
CA HIS A 124 17.76 12.31 -8.10
C HIS A 124 16.53 13.19 -8.15
N THR A 125 16.37 14.02 -9.20
CA THR A 125 15.20 14.87 -9.35
C THR A 125 13.93 14.08 -9.62
N VAL A 126 13.96 13.06 -10.50
CA VAL A 126 12.78 12.21 -10.73
C VAL A 126 12.34 11.50 -9.45
N ARG A 127 13.30 11.07 -8.62
CA ARG A 127 12.99 10.49 -7.31
C ARG A 127 12.26 11.47 -6.40
N ILE A 128 12.79 12.68 -6.23
CA ILE A 128 12.14 13.72 -5.40
C ILE A 128 10.75 14.05 -5.96
N PHE A 129 10.66 14.18 -7.29
CA PHE A 129 9.39 14.47 -7.96
C PHE A 129 8.35 13.38 -7.68
N ALA A 130 8.72 12.11 -7.85
CA ALA A 130 7.83 10.97 -7.60
C ALA A 130 7.38 10.90 -6.14
N GLU A 131 8.28 11.14 -5.19
CA GLU A 131 7.93 11.15 -3.77
C GLU A 131 6.97 12.28 -3.42
N MET A 132 7.26 13.51 -3.88
CA MET A 132 6.39 14.66 -3.66
C MET A 132 5.01 14.46 -4.31
N LEU A 133 4.98 13.95 -5.55
CA LEU A 133 3.74 13.71 -6.28
C LEU A 133 2.89 12.63 -5.59
N ARG A 134 3.51 11.52 -5.14
CA ARG A 134 2.82 10.47 -4.38
C ARG A 134 2.19 11.04 -3.11
N ARG A 135 2.96 11.79 -2.32
CA ARG A 135 2.48 12.41 -1.07
C ARG A 135 1.34 13.41 -1.32
N ARG A 136 1.44 14.23 -2.37
CA ARG A 136 0.39 15.19 -2.75
C ARG A 136 -0.91 14.49 -3.16
N GLN A 137 -0.83 13.43 -3.96
CA GLN A 137 -2.00 12.67 -4.40
C GLN A 137 -2.68 11.87 -3.27
N HIS A 138 -1.94 11.59 -2.18
CA HIS A 138 -2.45 11.01 -0.94
C HIS A 138 -3.36 9.79 -1.15
N ARG A 139 -2.88 8.80 -1.93
CA ARG A 139 -3.70 7.64 -2.34
C ARG A 139 -3.71 6.50 -1.32
N SER A 140 -2.85 6.58 -0.31
CA SER A 140 -2.74 5.61 0.78
C SER A 140 -3.76 5.81 1.89
N GLN A 141 -4.08 4.73 2.59
CA GLN A 141 -4.75 4.74 3.91
C GLN A 141 -3.74 4.76 5.06
N CYS A 142 -2.56 4.16 4.87
CA CYS A 142 -1.53 4.03 5.92
C CYS A 142 -0.12 3.92 5.32
N ALA A 143 0.20 4.70 4.28
CA ALA A 143 1.41 4.52 3.48
C ALA A 143 1.50 3.13 2.77
N ASP A 144 0.35 2.58 2.39
CA ASP A 144 0.16 1.37 1.58
C ASP A 144 0.13 1.65 0.06
N ASP A 145 0.68 2.78 -0.37
CA ASP A 145 0.65 3.23 -1.76
C ASP A 145 2.02 3.28 -2.45
N ALA A 146 2.02 3.06 -3.77
CA ALA A 146 3.17 3.22 -4.63
C ALA A 146 2.80 4.05 -5.87
N LEU A 147 3.72 4.90 -6.33
CA LEU A 147 3.58 5.68 -7.55
C LEU A 147 4.73 5.37 -8.50
N ILE A 148 4.40 4.87 -9.69
CA ILE A 148 5.33 4.70 -10.80
C ILE A 148 5.28 5.98 -11.65
N VAL A 149 6.41 6.65 -11.79
CA VAL A 149 6.59 7.85 -12.62
C VAL A 149 7.41 7.48 -13.85
N ALA A 150 6.90 7.77 -15.04
CA ALA A 150 7.64 7.66 -16.30
C ALA A 150 7.82 9.05 -16.93
N VAL A 151 9.07 9.49 -17.08
CA VAL A 151 9.45 10.73 -17.77
C VAL A 151 10.07 10.36 -19.11
N ILE A 152 9.30 10.54 -20.19
CA ILE A 152 9.61 9.97 -21.50
C ILE A 152 10.84 10.61 -22.14
N ASP A 153 10.97 11.94 -22.10
CA ASP A 153 12.10 12.64 -22.72
C ASP A 153 13.44 12.27 -22.05
N TRP A 154 13.41 11.86 -20.78
CA TRP A 154 14.60 11.43 -20.04
C TRP A 154 14.80 9.92 -20.04
N LYS A 155 13.83 9.16 -20.56
CA LYS A 155 13.80 7.69 -20.53
C LYS A 155 13.97 7.12 -19.11
N ILE A 156 13.41 7.80 -18.11
CA ILE A 156 13.49 7.38 -16.71
C ILE A 156 12.14 6.85 -16.27
N VAL A 157 12.14 5.69 -15.63
CA VAL A 157 11.01 5.14 -14.87
C VAL A 157 11.46 4.96 -13.43
N TYR A 158 10.69 5.51 -12.49
CA TYR A 158 11.00 5.44 -11.07
C TYR A 158 9.75 5.06 -10.28
N THR A 159 9.90 4.23 -9.24
CA THR A 159 8.80 3.87 -8.36
C THR A 159 9.05 4.45 -6.96
N SER A 160 8.18 5.35 -6.52
CA SER A 160 8.12 5.80 -5.13
C SER A 160 7.16 4.90 -4.36
N VAL A 161 7.52 4.50 -3.15
CA VAL A 161 6.71 3.64 -2.29
C VAL A 161 6.49 4.28 -0.93
N GLY A 162 5.36 3.98 -0.30
CA GLY A 162 5.10 4.23 1.11
C GLY A 162 5.66 3.14 2.02
N GLU A 163 5.80 3.47 3.29
CA GLU A 163 6.49 2.68 4.30
C GLU A 163 5.86 1.30 4.54
N VAL A 164 4.53 1.16 4.41
CA VAL A 164 3.83 -0.11 4.61
C VAL A 164 3.97 -1.02 3.40
N ILE A 165 3.83 -0.47 2.18
CA ILE A 165 4.00 -1.27 0.96
C ILE A 165 5.47 -1.63 0.70
N GLU A 166 6.45 -0.81 1.13
CA GLU A 166 7.88 -1.07 0.99
C GLU A 166 8.34 -2.36 1.68
N ARG A 167 7.65 -2.78 2.74
CA ARG A 167 7.90 -4.07 3.41
C ARG A 167 7.73 -5.27 2.47
N VAL A 168 6.89 -5.11 1.45
CA VAL A 168 6.62 -6.14 0.43
C VAL A 168 7.35 -5.79 -0.87
N LEU A 169 7.20 -4.57 -1.37
CA LEU A 169 7.91 -4.06 -2.54
C LEU A 169 9.22 -3.38 -2.13
N THR A 170 10.17 -4.18 -1.69
CA THR A 170 11.49 -3.67 -1.27
C THR A 170 12.24 -3.01 -2.44
N PRO A 171 13.21 -2.10 -2.16
CA PRO A 171 14.02 -1.49 -3.21
C PRO A 171 14.71 -2.52 -4.13
N ASN A 172 15.14 -3.66 -3.59
CA ASN A 172 15.75 -4.73 -4.39
C ASN A 172 14.76 -5.37 -5.37
N ILE A 173 13.51 -5.60 -4.93
CA ILE A 173 12.43 -6.13 -5.79
C ILE A 173 12.09 -5.13 -6.90
N ILE A 174 11.94 -3.85 -6.54
CA ILE A 174 11.63 -2.78 -7.50
C ILE A 174 12.73 -2.65 -8.54
N THR A 175 14.00 -2.60 -8.12
CA THR A 175 15.16 -2.51 -9.03
C THR A 175 15.17 -3.68 -9.99
N ARG A 176 15.06 -4.91 -9.48
CA ARG A 176 15.04 -6.12 -10.32
C ARG A 176 13.91 -6.09 -11.36
N ILE A 177 12.69 -5.75 -10.95
CA ILE A 177 11.54 -5.69 -11.87
C ILE A 177 11.73 -4.55 -12.90
N SER A 178 12.33 -3.44 -12.49
CA SER A 178 12.63 -2.31 -13.39
C SER A 178 13.68 -2.69 -14.44
N GLU A 179 14.71 -3.45 -14.06
CA GLU A 179 15.72 -4.01 -14.97
C GLU A 179 15.09 -5.03 -15.94
N GLU A 180 14.21 -5.91 -15.46
CA GLU A 180 13.46 -6.85 -16.31
C GLU A 180 12.56 -6.11 -17.34
N ALA A 181 12.04 -4.92 -16.99
CA ALA A 181 11.22 -4.09 -17.86
C ALA A 181 12.02 -3.16 -18.80
N GLU A 182 13.31 -2.95 -18.55
CA GLU A 182 14.17 -2.01 -19.29
C GLU A 182 14.11 -2.20 -20.81
N PRO A 183 14.16 -3.43 -21.38
CA PRO A 183 14.10 -3.61 -22.83
C PRO A 183 12.80 -3.07 -23.48
N LEU A 184 11.69 -3.09 -22.73
CA LEU A 184 10.42 -2.54 -23.19
C LEU A 184 10.46 -1.01 -23.21
N PHE A 185 11.12 -0.37 -22.25
CA PHE A 185 11.31 1.08 -22.24
C PHE A 185 12.34 1.54 -23.28
N ALA A 186 13.41 0.77 -23.49
CA ALA A 186 14.42 1.04 -24.52
C ALA A 186 13.82 1.04 -25.94
N SER A 187 12.79 0.23 -26.19
CA SER A 187 12.01 0.19 -27.43
C SER A 187 10.85 1.20 -27.48
N ALA A 188 10.80 2.15 -26.55
CA ALA A 188 9.73 3.15 -26.38
C ALA A 188 8.32 2.52 -26.22
N ASN A 189 8.26 1.30 -25.69
CA ASN A 189 7.02 0.56 -25.48
C ASN A 189 6.52 0.69 -24.03
N TYR A 190 6.26 1.92 -23.60
CA TYR A 190 5.93 2.25 -22.20
C TYR A 190 4.68 1.58 -21.68
N LEU A 191 3.63 1.43 -22.50
CA LEU A 191 2.41 0.73 -22.07
C LEU A 191 2.72 -0.69 -21.61
N TYR A 192 3.46 -1.46 -22.40
CA TYR A 192 3.80 -2.84 -22.07
C TYR A 192 4.82 -2.91 -20.93
N GLY A 193 5.81 -2.01 -20.89
CA GLY A 193 6.77 -1.94 -19.79
C GLY A 193 6.09 -1.66 -18.44
N LEU A 194 5.18 -0.68 -18.40
CA LEU A 194 4.41 -0.37 -17.20
C LEU A 194 3.45 -1.50 -16.82
N THR A 195 2.78 -2.11 -17.81
CA THR A 195 1.92 -3.28 -17.58
C THR A 195 2.70 -4.41 -16.93
N PHE A 196 3.89 -4.73 -17.47
CA PHE A 196 4.78 -5.74 -16.89
C PHE A 196 5.13 -5.43 -15.44
N MET A 197 5.55 -4.19 -15.14
CA MET A 197 5.86 -3.80 -13.75
C MET A 197 4.65 -3.96 -12.83
N VAL A 198 3.48 -3.50 -13.25
CA VAL A 198 2.23 -3.59 -12.50
C VAL A 198 1.82 -5.05 -12.25
N ASP A 199 1.90 -5.91 -13.27
CA ASP A 199 1.58 -7.34 -13.16
C ASP A 199 2.48 -8.00 -12.11
N ARG A 200 3.79 -7.72 -12.16
CA ARG A 200 4.78 -8.29 -11.23
C ARG A 200 4.58 -7.78 -9.80
N PHE A 201 4.34 -6.49 -9.63
CA PHE A 201 4.00 -5.93 -8.31
C PHE A 201 2.70 -6.53 -7.77
N GLY A 202 1.66 -6.64 -8.60
CA GLY A 202 0.38 -7.23 -8.24
C GLY A 202 0.51 -8.68 -7.76
N GLN A 203 1.27 -9.51 -8.48
CA GLN A 203 1.55 -10.90 -8.10
C GLN A 203 2.22 -10.99 -6.71
N ILE A 204 3.23 -10.15 -6.47
CA ILE A 204 3.97 -10.14 -5.20
C ILE A 204 3.06 -9.71 -4.04
N LEU A 205 2.28 -8.64 -4.23
CA LEU A 205 1.36 -8.10 -3.22
C LEU A 205 0.22 -9.08 -2.88
N GLN A 206 -0.29 -9.81 -3.88
CA GLN A 206 -1.29 -10.86 -3.65
C GLN A 206 -0.70 -12.06 -2.91
N HIS A 207 0.52 -12.46 -3.28
CA HIS A 207 1.18 -13.61 -2.65
C HIS A 207 1.57 -13.35 -1.19
N SER A 208 2.08 -12.15 -0.86
CA SER A 208 2.44 -11.78 0.52
C SER A 208 1.24 -11.87 1.47
N MET A 209 0.02 -11.68 0.96
CA MET A 209 -1.21 -11.81 1.76
C MET A 209 -1.57 -13.25 2.09
N MET A 210 -1.37 -14.17 1.14
CA MET A 210 -1.60 -15.60 1.40
C MET A 210 -0.67 -16.10 2.51
N GLN A 211 0.57 -15.61 2.54
CA GLN A 211 1.54 -15.99 3.56
C GLN A 211 1.22 -15.38 4.95
N ASN A 212 0.79 -14.11 5.00
CA ASN A 212 0.45 -13.46 6.26
C ASN A 212 -0.85 -14.02 6.89
N SER A 213 -1.83 -14.43 6.08
CA SER A 213 -3.07 -15.04 6.59
C SER A 213 -2.83 -16.37 7.30
N GLU A 214 -1.84 -17.14 6.88
CA GLU A 214 -1.48 -18.38 7.58
C GLU A 214 -0.86 -18.05 8.96
N VAL A 215 0.06 -17.10 9.03
CA VAL A 215 0.75 -16.74 10.29
C VAL A 215 -0.22 -16.18 11.34
N GLU A 216 -1.18 -15.33 10.94
CA GLU A 216 -2.23 -14.87 11.87
C GLU A 216 -3.17 -16.00 12.31
N SER A 217 -3.48 -16.96 11.43
CA SER A 217 -4.25 -18.15 11.82
C SER A 217 -3.53 -18.95 12.91
N TRP A 218 -2.21 -19.17 12.75
CA TRP A 218 -1.41 -19.88 13.75
C TRP A 218 -1.32 -19.12 15.07
N SER A 219 -1.15 -17.79 15.06
CA SER A 219 -1.08 -17.00 16.30
C SER A 219 -2.40 -16.99 17.07
N VAL A 220 -3.54 -16.97 16.37
CA VAL A 220 -4.89 -17.09 16.97
C VAL A 220 -5.15 -18.49 17.51
N ILE A 221 -4.63 -19.54 16.86
CA ILE A 221 -4.72 -20.91 17.38
C ILE A 221 -3.86 -21.04 18.65
N TRP A 222 -2.63 -20.54 18.65
CA TRP A 222 -1.75 -20.59 19.83
C TRP A 222 -2.26 -19.76 21.01
N SER A 223 -2.87 -18.59 20.76
CA SER A 223 -3.46 -17.78 21.84
C SER A 223 -4.62 -18.52 22.52
N ARG A 224 -5.50 -19.17 21.75
CA ARG A 224 -6.59 -20.00 22.29
C ARG A 224 -6.08 -21.22 23.06
N VAL A 225 -5.00 -21.83 22.58
CA VAL A 225 -4.36 -22.96 23.27
C VAL A 225 -3.78 -22.47 24.61
N LEU A 226 -2.97 -21.40 24.62
CA LEU A 226 -2.34 -20.89 25.84
C LEU A 226 -3.36 -20.40 26.89
N ASP A 227 -4.45 -19.76 26.47
CA ASP A 227 -5.51 -19.31 27.37
C ASP A 227 -6.25 -20.50 28.02
N SER A 228 -6.45 -21.57 27.24
CA SER A 228 -7.02 -22.82 27.75
C SER A 228 -6.08 -23.55 28.71
N TRP A 229 -4.77 -23.49 28.51
CA TRP A 229 -3.82 -24.10 29.45
C TRP A 229 -3.71 -23.31 30.75
N LEU A 230 -3.70 -21.97 30.68
CA LEU A 230 -3.66 -21.11 31.86
C LEU A 230 -4.83 -21.39 32.81
N THR A 231 -6.04 -21.54 32.27
CA THR A 231 -7.24 -21.88 33.04
C THR A 231 -7.15 -23.26 33.69
N ILE A 232 -6.61 -24.26 32.99
CA ILE A 232 -6.37 -25.61 33.55
C ILE A 232 -5.35 -25.55 34.70
N PHE A 233 -4.23 -24.83 34.51
CA PHE A 233 -3.20 -24.68 35.55
C PHE A 233 -3.74 -23.97 36.80
N LEU A 234 -4.54 -22.90 36.62
CA LEU A 234 -5.19 -22.20 37.73
C LEU A 234 -6.17 -23.12 38.48
N ALA A 235 -6.98 -23.90 37.77
CA ALA A 235 -7.89 -24.86 38.40
C ALA A 235 -7.15 -25.93 39.23
N LEU A 236 -6.06 -26.48 38.69
CA LEU A 236 -5.21 -27.44 39.40
C LEU A 236 -4.54 -26.84 40.63
N PHE A 237 -4.09 -25.58 40.55
CA PHE A 237 -3.51 -24.87 41.69
C PHE A 237 -4.53 -24.65 42.82
N VAL A 238 -5.75 -24.26 42.48
CA VAL A 238 -6.84 -24.11 43.47
C VAL A 238 -7.18 -25.46 44.12
N LEU A 239 -7.25 -26.54 43.33
CA LEU A 239 -7.48 -27.89 43.85
C LEU A 239 -6.36 -28.31 44.83
N PHE A 240 -5.09 -28.07 44.45
CA PHE A 240 -3.94 -28.42 45.26
C PHE A 240 -3.93 -27.66 46.60
N THR A 241 -4.17 -26.35 46.57
CA THR A 241 -4.24 -25.53 47.80
C THR A 241 -5.39 -25.96 48.72
N PHE A 242 -6.54 -26.35 48.16
CA PHE A 242 -7.65 -26.92 48.92
C PHE A 242 -7.27 -28.24 49.61
N VAL A 243 -6.63 -29.18 48.90
CA VAL A 243 -6.17 -30.45 49.48
C VAL A 243 -5.16 -30.22 50.60
N VAL A 244 -4.19 -29.32 50.42
CA VAL A 244 -3.22 -28.96 51.47
C VAL A 244 -3.93 -28.40 52.70
N LEU A 245 -4.89 -27.49 52.53
CA LEU A 245 -5.63 -26.88 53.63
C LEU A 245 -6.45 -27.91 54.41
N VAL A 246 -7.15 -28.81 53.71
CA VAL A 246 -7.90 -29.92 54.35
C VAL A 246 -6.94 -30.83 55.14
N THR A 247 -5.78 -31.16 54.56
CA THR A 247 -4.77 -31.99 55.23
C THR A 247 -4.25 -31.31 56.51
N LEU A 248 -3.96 -30.00 56.47
CA LEU A 248 -3.53 -29.23 57.64
C LEU A 248 -4.63 -29.15 58.72
N LEU A 249 -5.90 -29.01 58.34
CA LEU A 249 -7.01 -29.02 59.27
C LEU A 249 -7.14 -30.38 59.97
N ILE A 250 -7.07 -31.48 59.22
CA ILE A 250 -7.10 -32.85 59.78
C ILE A 250 -5.96 -33.04 60.77
N LEU A 251 -4.72 -32.67 60.40
CA LEU A 251 -3.56 -32.74 61.30
C LEU A 251 -3.76 -31.91 62.57
N ARG A 252 -4.31 -30.69 62.45
CA ARG A 252 -4.61 -29.83 63.60
C ARG A 252 -5.64 -30.46 64.54
N PHE A 253 -6.72 -31.02 64.00
CA PHE A 253 -7.75 -31.70 64.80
C PHE A 253 -7.20 -32.96 65.47
N CYS A 254 -6.47 -33.81 64.75
CA CYS A 254 -5.89 -35.03 65.31
C CYS A 254 -4.79 -34.76 66.36
N CYS A 255 -4.02 -33.68 66.23
CA CYS A 255 -2.97 -33.33 67.19
C CYS A 255 -3.48 -32.53 68.40
N SER A 256 -4.64 -31.85 68.29
CA SER A 256 -5.23 -31.07 69.39
C SER A 256 -5.75 -31.94 70.54
N GLU A 257 -6.05 -33.22 70.29
CA GLU A 257 -6.70 -34.09 71.27
C GLU A 257 -5.72 -34.76 72.27
N LYS A 258 -4.39 -34.62 72.05
CA LYS A 258 -3.37 -35.36 72.83
C LYS A 258 -2.73 -34.59 74.01
N GLN A 259 -3.28 -33.46 74.46
CA GLN A 259 -2.79 -32.78 75.66
C GLN A 259 -3.86 -32.71 76.76
N SER A 260 -4.16 -33.85 77.36
CA SER A 260 -4.76 -33.93 78.70
C SER A 260 -3.95 -34.94 79.52
N TYR A 261 -2.75 -34.54 79.93
CA TYR A 261 -1.98 -35.29 80.92
C TYR A 261 -2.38 -34.79 82.31
N THR A 262 -2.97 -35.69 83.07
CA THR A 262 -3.31 -35.57 84.49
C THR A 262 -2.06 -35.22 85.32
N VAL A 263 -2.09 -34.07 86.00
CA VAL A 263 -1.08 -33.68 86.99
C VAL A 263 -1.23 -34.58 88.22
N GLY A 264 -0.29 -35.50 88.41
CA GLY A 264 -0.22 -36.38 89.58
C GLY A 264 0.13 -35.61 90.85
N ARG A 265 -0.70 -35.76 91.88
CA ARG A 265 -0.56 -35.16 93.20
C ARG A 265 0.49 -35.94 94.01
N GLN A 266 1.57 -35.30 94.40
CA GLN A 266 2.55 -35.85 95.35
C GLN A 266 1.99 -35.72 96.77
N ILE A 267 1.82 -36.84 97.47
CA ILE A 267 1.50 -36.90 98.90
C ILE A 267 2.83 -37.15 99.62
N ASN A 268 3.20 -36.23 100.52
CA ASN A 268 4.32 -36.38 101.43
C ASN A 268 3.87 -37.20 102.64
N ASP A 269 4.66 -38.20 103.01
CA ASP A 269 4.86 -38.69 104.38
C ASP A 269 6.37 -38.84 104.60
#